data_AF-A0A699Y8I2-F1
#
_entry.id   AF-A0A699Y8I2-F1
#
_cell.length_a   1.000
_cell.length_b   1.000
_cell.length_c   1.000
_cell.angle_alpha   90.00
_cell.angle_beta   90.00
_cell.angle_gamma   90.00
#
_symmetry.space_group_name_H-M   'P 1'
#
loop_
_entity.id
_entity.type
_entity.pdbx_description
1 polymer ?
#
loop_
_entity_poly.entity_id
_entity_poly.type
_entity_poly.pdbx_seq_one_letter_code
_entity_poly.pdbx_strand_id
1 'polypeptide(L)' 'MVAVTQWMGIGGPQGLALLLLTAVPVGQTAFVLSEQHQQGTEVITVTLIAGLLLLLPHLLCVLAVVQWLGLYAEQ' A
#
# COMPACT_ATOMS: atom_id res chain seq x y z
N MET A 1 2.30 8.21 -3.80
CA MET A 1 3.57 8.39 -3.08
C MET A 1 4.78 8.63 -3.95
N VAL A 2 4.91 8.03 -5.14
CA VAL A 2 6.05 8.29 -6.05
C VAL A 2 6.33 9.78 -6.27
N ALA A 3 5.30 10.59 -6.56
CA ALA A 3 5.47 12.03 -6.76
C ALA A 3 5.93 12.78 -5.49
N VAL A 4 5.51 12.30 -4.31
CA VAL A 4 5.88 12.90 -3.01
C VAL A 4 7.32 12.56 -2.66
N THR A 5 7.75 11.31 -2.82
CA THR A 5 9.14 10.89 -2.59
C THR A 5 10.08 11.58 -3.57
N GLN A 6 9.70 11.72 -4.84
CA GLN A 6 10.47 12.50 -5.82
C GLN A 6 10.55 13.99 -5.47
N TRP A 7 9.45 14.61 -5.07
CA TRP A 7 9.44 16.02 -4.68
C TRP A 7 10.28 16.30 -3.43
N MET A 8 10.31 15.34 -2.49
CA MET A 8 11.13 15.41 -1.28
C MET A 8 12.58 14.95 -1.49
N GLY A 9 12.96 14.54 -2.70
CA GLY A 9 14.31 14.02 -3.01
C GLY A 9 14.65 12.70 -2.32
N ILE A 10 13.64 11.95 -1.86
CA ILE A 10 13.80 10.69 -1.13
C ILE A 10 13.95 9.56 -2.16
N GLY A 11 15.20 9.25 -2.50
CA GLY A 11 15.59 8.18 -3.41
C GLY A 11 15.98 6.86 -2.71
N GLY A 12 16.24 5.83 -3.52
CA GLY A 12 16.78 4.55 -3.06
C GLY A 12 15.85 3.76 -2.12
N PRO A 13 16.40 2.97 -1.18
CA PRO A 13 15.64 2.00 -0.38
C PRO A 13 14.61 2.65 0.54
N GLN A 14 14.81 3.92 0.93
CA GLN A 14 13.89 4.66 1.81
C GLN A 14 12.64 5.13 1.05
N GLY A 15 12.80 5.61 -0.18
CA GLY A 15 11.67 5.96 -1.05
C GLY A 15 10.83 4.74 -1.43
N LEU A 16 11.49 3.60 -1.66
CA LEU A 16 10.84 2.33 -1.91
C LEU A 16 10.07 1.83 -0.67
N ALA A 17 10.66 1.93 0.53
CA ALA A 17 9.97 1.57 1.78
C ALA A 17 8.71 2.41 2.03
N LEU A 18 8.76 3.72 1.78
CA LEU A 18 7.58 4.60 1.88
C LEU A 18 6.50 4.26 0.84
N LEU A 19 6.92 3.89 -0.37
CA LEU A 19 5.99 3.44 -1.40
C LEU A 19 5.29 2.14 -0.98
N LEU A 20 6.06 1.16 -0.53
CA LEU A 20 5.54 -0.13 -0.04
C LEU A 20 4.60 0.07 1.14
N LEU A 21 4.95 0.97 2.08
CA LEU A 21 4.10 1.29 3.22
C LEU A 21 2.71 1.77 2.81
N THR A 22 2.61 2.52 1.71
CA THR A 22 1.29 2.94 1.19
C THR A 22 0.54 1.88 0.41
N ALA A 23 1.21 0.82 -0.02
CA ALA A 23 0.55 -0.35 -0.60
C ALA A 23 0.01 -1.30 0.50
N VAL A 24 0.54 -1.25 1.72
CA VAL A 24 0.03 -2.05 2.84
C VAL A 24 -1.39 -1.58 3.19
N PRO A 25 -2.39 -2.49 3.29
CA PRO A 25 -3.75 -2.09 3.56
C PRO A 25 -3.83 -1.64 5.03
N VAL A 26 -4.26 -0.40 5.26
CA VAL A 26 -4.57 0.16 6.60
C VAL A 26 -5.88 -0.43 7.15
N GLY A 27 -6.31 -1.57 6.60
CA GLY A 27 -7.64 -2.10 6.80
C GLY A 27 -7.92 -2.51 8.25
N GLN A 28 -6.90 -2.97 9.00
CA GLN A 28 -7.10 -3.48 10.35
C GLN A 28 -7.63 -2.40 11.31
N THR A 29 -7.19 -1.14 11.17
CA THR A 29 -7.73 -0.01 11.96
C THR A 29 -9.10 0.44 11.47
N ALA A 30 -9.37 0.36 10.16
CA ALA A 30 -10.69 0.66 9.60
C ALA A 30 -11.76 -0.35 10.05
N PHE A 31 -11.40 -1.63 10.17
CA PHE A 31 -12.27 -2.69 10.69
C PHE A 31 -12.67 -2.44 12.15
N VAL A 32 -11.70 -2.12 13.01
CA VAL A 32 -11.96 -1.81 14.43
C VAL A 32 -12.86 -0.58 14.57
N LEU A 33 -12.65 0.47 13.77
CA LEU A 33 -13.53 1.64 13.77
C LEU A 33 -14.96 1.30 13.32
N SER A 34 -15.12 0.43 12.33
CA SER A 34 -16.43 0.07 11.81
C SER A 34 -17.25 -0.80 12.75
N GLU A 35 -16.60 -1.74 13.46
CA GLU A 35 -17.21 -2.53 14.53
C GLU A 35 -17.70 -1.62 15.67
N GLN A 36 -16.92 -0.61 16.04
CA GLN A 36 -17.31 0.36 17.07
C GLN A 36 -18.55 1.19 16.69
N HIS A 37 -18.84 1.36 15.41
CA HIS A 37 -19.99 2.13 14.92
C HIS A 37 -21.16 1.26 14.43
N GLN A 38 -21.09 -0.07 14.55
CA GLN A 38 -22.12 -1.05 14.13
C GLN A 38 -22.68 -0.85 12.72
N GLN A 39 -21.90 -0.23 11.83
CA GLN A 39 -22.32 0.08 10.46
C GLN A 39 -21.43 -0.71 9.49
N GLY A 40 -22.04 -1.68 8.81
CA GLY A 40 -21.45 -2.31 7.63
C GLY A 40 -20.22 -3.21 7.89
N THR A 41 -20.08 -3.78 9.10
CA THR A 41 -18.95 -4.67 9.45
C THR A 41 -18.74 -5.77 8.40
N GLU A 42 -19.81 -6.41 7.92
CA GLU A 42 -19.69 -7.50 6.95
C GLU A 42 -19.07 -7.04 5.62
N VAL A 43 -19.53 -5.90 5.09
CA VAL A 43 -18.98 -5.29 3.86
C VAL A 43 -17.52 -4.91 4.06
N ILE A 44 -17.17 -4.35 5.22
CA ILE A 44 -15.81 -3.93 5.54
C ILE A 44 -14.90 -5.14 5.72
N THR A 45 -15.38 -6.22 6.33
CA THR A 45 -14.66 -7.49 6.49
C THR A 45 -14.36 -8.12 5.13
N VAL A 46 -15.34 -8.20 4.24
CA VAL A 46 -15.15 -8.75 2.89
C VAL A 46 -14.18 -7.88 2.08
N THR A 47 -14.33 -6.56 2.17
CA THR A 47 -13.42 -5.60 1.51
C THR A 47 -12.00 -5.74 2.05
N LEU A 48 -11.85 -5.99 3.36
CA LEU A 48 -10.57 -6.22 4.01
C LEU A 48 -9.91 -7.51 3.52
N ILE A 49 -10.65 -8.62 3.52
CA ILE A 49 -10.15 -9.93 3.07
C ILE A 49 -9.76 -9.87 1.60
N ALA A 50 -10.59 -9.25 0.76
CA ALA A 50 -10.28 -9.02 -0.65
C ALA A 50 -9.04 -8.14 -0.82
N GLY A 51 -8.93 -7.06 -0.04
CA GLY A 51 -7.78 -6.17 -0.02
C GLY A 51 -6.49 -6.88 0.41
N LEU A 52 -6.56 -7.79 1.38
CA LEU A 52 -5.42 -8.60 1.83
C LEU A 52 -5.00 -9.63 0.76
N LEU A 53 -5.95 -10.29 0.11
CA LEU A 53 -5.67 -11.23 -0.98
C LEU A 53 -5.06 -10.52 -2.19
N LEU A 54 -5.53 -9.31 -2.48
CA LEU A 54 -5.01 -8.46 -3.57
C LEU A 54 -3.70 -7.77 -3.22
N LEU A 55 -3.31 -7.68 -1.94
CA LEU A 55 -2.09 -7.01 -1.51
C LEU A 55 -0.84 -7.57 -2.19
N LEU A 56 -0.69 -8.89 -2.18
CA LEU A 56 0.50 -9.56 -2.72
C LEU A 56 0.65 -9.33 -4.24
N PRO A 57 -0.35 -9.61 -5.09
CA PRO A 57 -0.23 -9.31 -6.53
C PRO A 57 -0.10 -7.81 -6.81
N HIS A 58 -0.74 -6.96 -6.01
CA HIS A 58 -0.60 -5.51 -6.14
C HIS A 58 0.83 -5.05 -5.83
N LEU A 59 1.43 -5.53 -4.74
CA LEU A 59 2.82 -5.24 -4.37
C LEU A 59 3.81 -5.69 -5.45
N LEU A 60 3.63 -6.90 -5.98
CA LEU A 60 4.47 -7.41 -7.07
C LEU A 60 4.34 -6.56 -8.33
N CYS A 61 3.12 -6.14 -8.68
CA CYS A 61 2.88 -5.25 -9.82
C CYS A 61 3.55 -3.88 -9.62
N VAL A 62 3.39 -3.27 -8.44
CA VAL A 62 4.01 -1.99 -8.11
C VAL A 62 5.53 -2.09 -8.16
N LEU A 63 6.12 -3.13 -7.56
CA LEU A 63 7.57 -3.36 -7.61
C LEU A 63 8.06 -3.56 -9.06
N ALA A 64 7.34 -4.34 -9.87
CA ALA A 64 7.71 -4.57 -11.26
C ALA A 64 7.67 -3.27 -12.09
N VAL A 65 6.62 -2.46 -11.95
CA VAL A 65 6.50 -1.16 -12.64
C VAL A 65 7.62 -0.21 -12.21
N VAL A 66 7.89 -0.16 -10.91
CA VAL A 66 8.90 0.72 -10.33
C VAL A 66 10.32 0.32 -10.72
N GLN A 67 10.62 -0.99 -10.76
CA GLN A 67 11.88 -1.51 -11.28
C GLN A 67 12.02 -1.24 -12.77
N TRP A 68 10.97 -1.44 -13.57
CA TRP A 68 10.98 -1.19 -15.01
C TRP A 68 11.26 0.28 -15.35
N LEU A 69 10.72 1.20 -14.54
CA LEU A 69 10.96 2.63 -14.66
C LEU A 69 12.32 3.09 -14.09
N GLY A 70 13.10 2.20 -13.47
CA GLY A 70 14.40 2.52 -12.86
C GLY A 70 14.33 3.52 -11.70
N LEU A 71 13.14 3.74 -11.12
CA LEU A 71 12.89 4.82 -10.17
C LEU A 71 13.62 4.68 -8.83
N TYR A 72 13.95 3.44 -8.43
CA TYR A 72 14.73 3.14 -7.23
C TYR A 72 15.74 2.00 -7.49
N ALA A 73 16.22 1.86 -8.72
CA ALA A 73 17.32 0.94 -9.02
C ALA A 73 18.55 1.36 -8.19
N GLU A 74 19.19 0.39 -7.52
CA GLU A 74 20.36 0.61 -6.67
C GLU A 74 21.42 1.43 -7.43
N GLN A 75 21.67 2.66 -6.95
CA GLN A 75 22.93 3.37 -7.18
C GLN A 75 23.88 3.04 -6.03
#